data_AF-A0A0B6ZBA6-F1
#
_entry.id   AF-A0A0B6ZBA6-F1
#
_cell.length_a   1.000
_cell.length_b   1.000
_cell.length_c   1.000
_cell.angle_alpha   90.00
_cell.angle_beta   90.00
_cell.angle_gamma   90.00
#
_symmetry.space_group_name_H-M   'P 1'
#
loop_
_entity.id
_entity.type
_entity.pdbx_description
1 polymer ?
#
loop_
_entity_poly.entity_id
_entity_poly.type
_entity_poly.pdbx_seq_one_letter_code
_entity_poly.pdbx_strand_id
1 'polypeptide(L)'
;QNEGHNIFKYLTSDEYKTVLSEIKQSILATDLAMFFKNKVIMEKIISTDSFSWSTIHHRNTLLAVTMTACDLCAMYKPWDVQQTLVYIIMEEFWEQGDEEKKRGLTPMQMMDRDKKDDLPTLEVGFIQSICVPCYELMYTVMPDTKPMLDGALSNLQRWKELADDTERERKSQV
;
A
#
# COMPACT_ATOMS: atom_id res chain seq x y z
N GLN A 1 24.35 2.47 -17.30
CA GLN A 1 23.40 2.27 -18.42
C GLN A 1 23.95 1.15 -19.28
N ASN A 2 23.15 0.15 -19.63
CA ASN A 2 23.59 -1.00 -20.40
C ASN A 2 23.38 -0.76 -21.90
N GLU A 3 24.31 -1.24 -22.72
CA GLU A 3 24.21 -1.19 -24.18
C GLU A 3 22.94 -1.92 -24.65
N GLY A 4 22.21 -1.34 -25.62
CA GLY A 4 20.99 -1.94 -26.17
C GLY A 4 19.72 -1.80 -25.30
N HIS A 5 19.80 -1.22 -24.10
CA HIS A 5 18.66 -1.19 -23.15
C HIS A 5 17.98 0.18 -22.99
N ASN A 6 18.42 1.21 -23.75
CA ASN A 6 17.79 2.53 -23.67
C ASN A 6 16.47 2.57 -24.45
N ILE A 7 15.37 2.22 -23.78
CA ILE A 7 14.01 2.28 -24.34
C ILE A 7 13.56 3.72 -24.66
N PHE A 8 14.23 4.73 -24.11
CA PHE A 8 13.94 6.15 -24.33
C PHE A 8 14.91 6.81 -25.33
N LYS A 9 15.66 6.03 -26.12
CA LYS A 9 16.71 6.54 -27.03
C LYS A 9 16.23 7.53 -28.10
N TYR A 10 14.92 7.58 -28.38
CA TYR A 10 14.33 8.49 -29.36
C TYR A 10 13.74 9.76 -28.74
N LEU A 11 13.77 9.89 -27.41
CA LEU A 11 13.38 11.11 -26.74
C LEU A 11 14.45 12.20 -26.93
N THR A 12 14.01 13.44 -27.01
CA THR A 12 14.90 14.59 -26.89
C THR A 12 15.57 14.61 -25.51
N SER A 13 16.66 15.38 -25.37
CA SER A 13 17.37 15.46 -24.10
C SER A 13 16.47 15.97 -22.95
N ASP A 14 15.50 16.83 -23.24
CA ASP A 14 14.64 17.42 -22.21
C ASP A 14 13.48 16.50 -21.84
N GLU A 15 12.89 15.79 -22.81
CA GLU A 15 11.93 14.71 -22.54
C GLU A 15 12.57 13.59 -21.73
N TYR A 16 13.80 13.19 -22.08
CA TYR A 16 14.54 12.17 -21.35
C TYR A 16 14.76 12.55 -19.88
N LYS A 17 15.18 13.79 -19.61
CA LYS A 17 15.32 14.31 -18.23
C LYS A 17 13.98 14.31 -17.49
N THR A 18 12.91 14.69 -18.18
CA THR A 18 11.56 14.76 -17.61
C THR A 18 11.08 13.38 -17.19
N VAL A 19 11.14 12.40 -18.10
CA VAL A 19 10.75 11.01 -17.84
C VAL A 19 11.58 10.40 -16.71
N LEU A 20 12.91 10.61 -16.70
CA LEU A 20 13.74 10.11 -15.60
C LEU A 20 13.40 10.76 -14.26
N SER A 21 13.04 12.05 -14.26
CA SER A 21 12.57 12.73 -13.06
C SER A 21 11.26 12.15 -12.57
N GLU A 22 10.30 11.91 -13.46
CA GLU A 22 9.01 11.28 -13.12
C GLU A 22 9.19 9.86 -12.58
N ILE A 23 9.97 9.02 -13.25
CA ILE A 23 10.30 7.66 -12.78
C ILE A 23 10.91 7.70 -11.38
N LYS A 24 11.87 8.60 -11.16
CA LYS A 24 12.49 8.77 -9.83
C LYS A 24 11.45 9.13 -8.78
N GLN A 25 10.57 10.10 -9.05
CA GLN A 25 9.54 10.49 -8.10
C GLN A 25 8.53 9.37 -7.85
N SER A 26 8.13 8.63 -8.89
CA SER A 26 7.23 7.48 -8.77
C SER A 26 7.81 6.37 -7.91
N ILE A 27 9.11 6.05 -8.07
CA ILE A 27 9.80 5.06 -7.23
C ILE A 27 9.88 5.55 -5.78
N LEU A 28 10.25 6.81 -5.54
CA LEU A 28 10.31 7.34 -4.18
C LEU A 28 8.93 7.39 -3.50
N ALA A 29 7.84 7.50 -4.27
CA ALA A 29 6.49 7.52 -3.75
C ALA A 29 5.96 6.15 -3.29
N THR A 30 6.64 5.04 -3.61
CA THR A 30 6.26 3.71 -3.08
C THR A 30 6.66 3.54 -1.61
N ASP A 31 7.52 4.41 -1.08
CA ASP A 31 7.79 4.46 0.36
C ASP A 31 6.55 4.95 1.13
N LEU A 32 6.01 4.11 2.02
CA LEU A 32 4.85 4.47 2.86
C LEU A 32 5.09 5.71 3.74
N ALA A 33 6.34 6.03 4.10
CA ALA A 33 6.63 7.28 4.79
C ALA A 33 6.34 8.51 3.92
N MET A 34 6.53 8.40 2.61
CA MET A 34 6.16 9.43 1.64
C MET A 34 4.65 9.46 1.41
N PHE A 35 3.96 8.31 1.45
CA PHE A 35 2.51 8.26 1.38
C PHE A 35 1.85 9.16 2.46
N PHE A 36 2.25 9.05 3.72
CA PHE A 36 1.64 9.88 4.79
C PHE A 36 1.79 11.38 4.55
N LYS A 37 2.93 11.82 3.99
CA LYS A 37 3.13 13.23 3.62
C LYS A 37 2.21 13.64 2.46
N ASN A 38 2.13 12.82 1.43
CA ASN A 38 1.30 13.10 0.25
C ASN A 38 -0.19 13.03 0.55
N LYS A 39 -0.61 12.12 1.44
CA LYS A 39 -1.99 11.99 1.95
C LYS A 39 -2.49 13.32 2.51
N VAL A 40 -1.75 13.94 3.42
CA VAL A 40 -2.15 15.23 4.03
C VAL A 40 -2.30 16.34 2.99
N ILE A 41 -1.39 16.39 2.01
CA ILE A 41 -1.46 17.37 0.92
C ILE A 41 -2.70 17.12 0.05
N MET A 42 -2.95 15.86 -0.29
CA MET A 42 -4.08 15.47 -1.14
C MET A 42 -5.42 15.71 -0.45
N GLU A 43 -5.54 15.37 0.83
CA GLU A 43 -6.71 15.67 1.67
C GLU A 43 -7.01 17.16 1.67
N LYS A 44 -5.97 18.01 1.81
CA LYS A 44 -6.13 19.46 1.75
C LYS A 44 -6.67 19.89 0.38
N ILE A 45 -6.05 19.45 -0.72
CA ILE A 45 -6.46 19.80 -2.10
C ILE A 45 -7.93 19.42 -2.35
N ILE A 46 -8.34 18.23 -1.88
CA ILE A 46 -9.72 17.73 -2.01
C ILE A 46 -10.68 18.53 -1.13
N SER A 47 -10.34 18.77 0.14
CA SER A 47 -11.22 19.45 1.09
C SER A 47 -11.55 20.90 0.69
N THR A 48 -10.67 21.52 -0.10
CA THR A 48 -10.87 22.87 -0.64
C THR A 48 -11.46 22.89 -2.05
N ASP A 49 -11.88 21.73 -2.58
CA ASP A 49 -12.38 21.55 -3.95
C ASP A 49 -11.50 22.21 -5.01
N SER A 50 -10.18 22.16 -4.80
CA SER A 50 -9.20 22.91 -5.60
C SER A 50 -8.41 22.04 -6.57
N PHE A 51 -8.75 20.75 -6.67
CA PHE A 51 -8.02 19.84 -7.55
C PHE A 51 -8.09 20.33 -9.01
N SER A 52 -6.97 20.24 -9.73
CA SER A 52 -6.89 20.69 -11.11
C SER A 52 -5.81 19.93 -11.86
N TRP A 53 -6.18 19.32 -12.98
CA TRP A 53 -5.26 18.62 -13.89
C TRP A 53 -4.24 19.56 -14.55
N SER A 54 -4.51 20.87 -14.58
CA SER A 54 -3.58 21.87 -15.12
C SER A 54 -2.48 22.25 -14.13
N THR A 55 -2.67 21.95 -12.84
CA THR A 55 -1.69 22.24 -11.79
C THR A 55 -0.72 21.07 -11.64
N ILE A 56 0.55 21.28 -12.01
CA ILE A 56 1.56 20.22 -11.95
C ILE A 56 1.74 19.62 -10.56
N HIS A 57 1.67 20.44 -9.50
CA HIS A 57 1.76 19.95 -8.13
C HIS A 57 0.62 18.99 -7.80
N HIS A 58 -0.63 19.30 -8.19
CA HIS A 58 -1.78 18.43 -7.94
C HIS A 58 -1.62 17.08 -8.66
N ARG A 59 -1.20 17.10 -9.93
CA ARG A 59 -0.92 15.87 -10.68
C ARG A 59 0.18 15.03 -10.03
N ASN A 60 1.27 15.66 -9.59
CA ASN A 60 2.39 14.95 -8.97
C ASN A 60 2.00 14.33 -7.63
N THR A 61 1.20 15.04 -6.81
CA THR A 61 0.66 14.49 -5.56
C THR A 61 -0.28 13.32 -5.84
N LEU A 62 -1.19 13.44 -6.82
CA LEU A 62 -2.07 12.34 -7.21
C LEU A 62 -1.28 11.14 -7.74
N LEU A 63 -0.25 11.37 -8.55
CA LEU A 63 0.63 10.31 -9.06
C LEU A 63 1.32 9.59 -7.90
N ALA A 64 1.82 10.32 -6.91
CA ALA A 64 2.45 9.71 -5.74
C ALA A 64 1.47 8.82 -4.95
N VAL A 65 0.25 9.29 -4.70
CA VAL A 65 -0.80 8.48 -4.05
C VAL A 65 -1.17 7.27 -4.91
N THR A 66 -1.24 7.44 -6.23
CA THR A 66 -1.54 6.36 -7.18
C THR A 66 -0.45 5.28 -7.17
N MET A 67 0.83 5.68 -7.09
CA MET A 67 1.94 4.73 -6.97
C MET A 67 1.81 3.89 -5.69
N THR A 68 1.47 4.50 -4.55
CA THR A 68 1.19 3.75 -3.32
C THR A 68 0.02 2.79 -3.51
N ALA A 69 -1.08 3.22 -4.12
CA ALA A 69 -2.24 2.35 -4.33
C ALA A 69 -1.95 1.16 -5.28
N CYS A 70 -1.09 1.36 -6.27
CA CYS A 70 -0.60 0.29 -7.14
C CYS A 70 0.27 -0.70 -6.36
N ASP A 71 1.15 -0.21 -5.48
CA ASP A 71 2.00 -1.05 -4.63
C ASP A 71 1.17 -1.88 -3.64
N LEU A 72 0.08 -1.31 -3.12
CA LEU A 72 -0.86 -1.97 -2.21
C LEU A 72 -1.93 -2.82 -2.92
N CYS A 73 -1.77 -3.10 -4.21
CA CYS A 73 -2.86 -3.65 -5.03
C CYS A 73 -3.42 -5.00 -4.60
N ALA A 74 -2.65 -5.77 -3.81
CA ALA A 74 -3.09 -7.03 -3.21
C ALA A 74 -4.34 -6.83 -2.34
N MET A 75 -4.47 -5.67 -1.68
CA MET A 75 -5.46 -5.44 -0.62
C MET A 75 -6.90 -5.29 -1.12
N TYR A 76 -7.12 -5.09 -2.42
CA TYR A 76 -8.47 -5.03 -3.01
C TYR A 76 -8.77 -6.18 -3.97
N LYS A 77 -7.86 -7.16 -4.10
CA LYS A 77 -8.13 -8.36 -4.91
C LYS A 77 -9.27 -9.18 -4.30
N PRO A 78 -9.90 -10.08 -5.08
CA PRO A 78 -10.83 -11.07 -4.53
C PRO A 78 -10.23 -11.79 -3.32
N TRP A 79 -11.08 -12.15 -2.36
CA TRP A 79 -10.66 -12.64 -1.04
C TRP A 79 -9.64 -13.78 -1.08
N ASP A 80 -9.88 -14.80 -1.91
CA ASP A 80 -9.00 -15.96 -2.09
C ASP A 80 -7.60 -15.56 -2.59
N VAL A 81 -7.55 -14.61 -3.52
CA VAL A 81 -6.31 -14.03 -4.04
C VAL A 81 -5.62 -13.19 -2.98
N GLN A 82 -6.36 -12.29 -2.30
CA GLN A 82 -5.81 -11.41 -1.29
C GLN A 82 -5.23 -12.19 -0.11
N GLN A 83 -5.97 -13.18 0.39
CA GLN A 83 -5.52 -14.07 1.45
C GLN A 83 -4.21 -14.77 1.06
N THR A 84 -4.14 -15.34 -0.14
CA THR A 84 -2.92 -16.00 -0.64
C THR A 84 -1.73 -15.03 -0.69
N LEU A 85 -1.93 -13.83 -1.22
CA LEU A 85 -0.88 -12.81 -1.32
C LEU A 85 -0.41 -12.33 0.06
N VAL A 86 -1.33 -12.14 1.02
CA VAL A 86 -0.99 -11.78 2.40
C VAL A 86 -0.09 -12.85 3.03
N TYR A 87 -0.42 -14.14 2.88
CA TYR A 87 0.41 -15.20 3.44
C TYR A 87 1.81 -15.27 2.81
N ILE A 88 1.95 -14.97 1.51
CA ILE A 88 3.26 -14.87 0.85
C ILE A 88 4.08 -13.73 1.47
N ILE A 89 3.47 -12.56 1.65
CA ILE A 89 4.13 -11.40 2.27
C ILE A 89 4.52 -11.71 3.72
N MET A 90 3.64 -12.37 4.48
CA MET A 90 3.92 -12.74 5.86
C MET A 90 5.04 -13.76 5.98
N GLU A 91 5.17 -14.71 5.05
CA GLU A 91 6.29 -15.65 5.07
C GLU A 91 7.63 -14.91 4.92
N GLU A 92 7.73 -13.93 4.02
CA GLU A 92 8.93 -13.08 3.89
C GLU A 92 9.22 -12.30 5.19
N PHE A 93 8.20 -11.75 5.84
CA PHE A 93 8.35 -11.03 7.11
C PHE A 93 8.77 -11.95 8.25
N TRP A 94 8.26 -13.17 8.30
CA TRP A 94 8.65 -14.17 9.30
C TRP A 94 10.07 -14.67 9.07
N GLU A 95 10.48 -14.89 7.83
CA GLU A 95 11.86 -15.23 7.50
C GLU A 95 12.84 -14.14 7.96
N GLN A 96 12.49 -12.86 7.75
CA GLN A 96 13.28 -11.75 8.28
C GLN A 96 13.33 -11.77 9.82
N GLY A 97 12.18 -11.93 10.48
CA GLY A 97 12.11 -11.97 11.95
C GLY A 97 12.91 -13.13 12.56
N ASP A 98 12.95 -14.28 11.88
CA ASP A 98 13.76 -15.42 12.29
C ASP A 98 15.26 -15.13 12.18
N GLU A 99 15.69 -14.43 11.13
CA GLU A 99 17.08 -13.96 10.99
C GLU A 99 17.44 -12.91 12.06
N GLU A 100 16.52 -12.03 12.44
CA GLU A 100 16.69 -11.08 13.54
C GLU A 100 16.87 -11.83 14.89
N LYS A 101 16.02 -12.82 15.17
CA LYS A 101 16.13 -13.67 16.37
C LYS A 101 17.47 -14.41 16.44
N LYS A 102 17.95 -14.98 15.33
CA LYS A 102 19.26 -15.65 15.25
C LYS A 102 20.42 -14.72 15.62
N ARG A 103 20.26 -13.42 15.41
CA ARG A 103 21.25 -12.38 15.76
C ARG A 103 21.05 -11.82 17.18
N GLY A 104 20.11 -12.36 17.95
CA GLY A 104 19.78 -11.90 19.29
C GLY A 104 18.96 -10.61 19.32
N LEU A 105 18.31 -10.24 18.21
CA LEU A 105 17.40 -9.10 18.13
C LEU A 105 15.95 -9.57 18.38
N THR A 106 15.14 -8.69 18.94
CA THR A 106 13.69 -8.92 19.08
C THR A 106 12.98 -8.37 17.85
N PRO A 107 12.32 -9.20 17.03
CA PRO A 107 11.63 -8.73 15.85
C PRO A 107 10.36 -7.95 16.20
N MET A 108 9.88 -7.15 15.25
CA MET A 108 8.57 -6.52 15.35
C MET A 108 7.47 -7.59 15.41
N GLN A 109 6.33 -7.29 16.05
CA GLN A 109 5.22 -8.24 16.21
C GLN A 109 4.76 -8.86 14.88
N MET A 110 4.70 -8.07 13.81
CA MET A 110 4.28 -8.54 12.47
C MET A 110 5.30 -9.51 11.83
N MET A 111 6.57 -9.43 12.22
CA MET A 111 7.66 -10.29 11.74
C MET A 111 7.88 -11.48 12.68
N ASP A 112 7.20 -11.53 13.82
CA ASP A 112 7.33 -12.62 14.78
C ASP A 112 6.40 -13.77 14.42
N ARG A 113 6.95 -14.84 13.84
CA ARG A 113 6.22 -16.06 13.44
C ARG A 113 5.45 -16.71 14.61
N ASP A 114 5.91 -16.53 15.84
CA ASP A 114 5.26 -17.06 17.05
C ASP A 114 3.95 -16.30 17.37
N LYS A 115 3.72 -15.14 16.74
CA LYS A 115 2.54 -14.29 16.87
C LYS A 115 1.66 -14.29 15.61
N LYS A 116 1.78 -15.31 14.76
CA LYS A 116 0.99 -15.45 13.54
C LYS A 116 -0.53 -15.37 13.76
N ASP A 117 -1.02 -15.75 14.94
CA ASP A 117 -2.44 -15.69 15.27
C ASP A 117 -2.96 -14.24 15.41
N ASP A 118 -2.07 -13.24 15.50
CA ASP A 118 -2.42 -11.82 15.47
C ASP A 118 -2.63 -11.28 14.05
N LEU A 119 -2.31 -12.06 13.00
CA LEU A 119 -2.40 -11.65 11.60
C LEU A 119 -3.76 -11.03 11.24
N PRO A 120 -4.92 -11.61 11.60
CA PRO A 120 -6.21 -10.99 11.26
C PRO A 120 -6.36 -9.57 11.81
N THR A 121 -5.96 -9.34 13.07
CA THR A 121 -6.03 -8.02 13.70
C THR A 121 -5.05 -7.04 13.05
N LEU A 122 -3.86 -7.49 12.67
CA LEU A 122 -2.86 -6.70 11.97
C LEU A 122 -3.35 -6.26 10.58
N GLU A 123 -3.95 -7.18 9.81
CA GLU A 123 -4.53 -6.89 8.49
C GLU A 123 -5.71 -5.91 8.59
N VAL A 124 -6.58 -6.05 9.59
CA VAL A 124 -7.64 -5.05 9.86
C VAL A 124 -7.03 -3.67 10.08
N GLY A 125 -6.01 -3.57 10.94
CA GLY A 125 -5.34 -2.30 11.23
C GLY A 125 -4.69 -1.69 9.99
N PHE A 126 -4.01 -2.49 9.19
CA PHE A 126 -3.32 -2.07 7.97
C PHE A 126 -4.29 -1.60 6.88
N ILE A 127 -5.32 -2.41 6.58
CA ILE A 127 -6.30 -2.07 5.55
C ILE A 127 -7.08 -0.82 5.96
N GLN A 128 -7.51 -0.72 7.22
CA GLN A 128 -8.30 0.41 7.70
C GLN A 128 -7.49 1.71 7.77
N SER A 129 -6.22 1.64 8.18
CA SER A 129 -5.43 2.85 8.46
C SER A 129 -4.65 3.37 7.25
N ILE A 130 -4.33 2.50 6.30
CA ILE A 130 -3.47 2.84 5.15
C ILE A 130 -4.23 2.64 3.84
N CYS A 131 -4.74 1.44 3.60
CA CYS A 131 -5.28 1.07 2.29
C CYS A 131 -6.58 1.81 1.96
N VAL A 132 -7.56 1.77 2.85
CA VAL A 132 -8.86 2.44 2.66
C VAL A 132 -8.66 3.95 2.43
N PRO A 133 -7.93 4.71 3.27
CA PRO A 133 -7.67 6.12 3.01
C PRO A 133 -6.96 6.39 1.68
N CYS A 134 -6.04 5.51 1.27
CA CYS A 134 -5.37 5.62 -0.04
C CYS A 134 -6.37 5.52 -1.19
N TYR A 135 -7.25 4.52 -1.16
CA TYR A 135 -8.24 4.31 -2.22
C TYR A 135 -9.37 5.34 -2.20
N GLU A 136 -9.76 5.86 -1.04
CA GLU A 136 -10.72 6.96 -0.93
C GLU A 136 -10.21 8.24 -1.60
N LEU A 137 -8.94 8.60 -1.38
CA LEU A 137 -8.31 9.74 -2.04
C LEU A 137 -8.31 9.60 -3.56
N MET A 138 -7.99 8.41 -4.07
CA MET A 138 -8.04 8.12 -5.50
C MET A 138 -9.46 8.21 -6.04
N TYR A 139 -10.42 7.52 -5.41
CA TYR A 139 -11.82 7.51 -5.84
C TYR A 139 -12.42 8.92 -5.89
N THR A 140 -12.06 9.78 -4.94
CA THR A 140 -12.56 11.16 -4.89
C THR A 140 -12.17 11.97 -6.12
N VAL A 141 -11.00 11.70 -6.72
CA VAL A 141 -10.52 12.42 -7.92
C VAL A 141 -10.75 11.64 -9.21
N MET A 142 -10.72 10.31 -9.14
CA MET A 142 -10.88 9.39 -10.25
C MET A 142 -12.00 8.38 -9.89
N PRO A 143 -13.28 8.71 -10.11
CA PRO A 143 -14.41 7.88 -9.68
C PRO A 143 -14.37 6.44 -10.18
N ASP A 144 -13.76 6.19 -11.34
CA ASP A 144 -13.62 4.85 -11.92
C ASP A 144 -12.74 3.91 -11.09
N THR A 145 -11.99 4.43 -10.10
CA THR A 145 -11.17 3.60 -9.18
C THR A 145 -11.97 3.08 -7.99
N LYS A 146 -13.29 3.35 -7.92
CA LYS A 146 -14.18 2.83 -6.86
C LYS A 146 -14.06 1.32 -6.60
N PRO A 147 -13.87 0.44 -7.61
CA PRO A 147 -13.73 -1.00 -7.37
C PRO A 147 -12.56 -1.35 -6.44
N MET A 148 -11.50 -0.54 -6.42
CA MET A 148 -10.36 -0.75 -5.50
C MET A 148 -10.79 -0.49 -4.04
N LEU A 149 -11.53 0.59 -3.80
CA LEU A 149 -12.07 0.90 -2.48
C LEU A 149 -13.07 -0.19 -2.02
N ASP A 150 -13.99 -0.58 -2.90
CA ASP A 150 -15.01 -1.58 -2.60
C ASP A 150 -14.39 -2.95 -2.29
N GLY A 151 -13.37 -3.36 -3.06
CA GLY A 151 -12.61 -4.58 -2.80
C GLY A 151 -11.89 -4.54 -1.46
N ALA A 152 -11.23 -3.42 -1.13
CA ALA A 152 -10.54 -3.26 0.14
C ALA A 152 -11.51 -3.28 1.33
N LEU A 153 -12.68 -2.64 1.23
CA LEU A 153 -13.72 -2.68 2.26
C LEU A 153 -14.30 -4.09 2.44
N SER A 154 -14.49 -4.83 1.34
CA SER A 154 -14.92 -6.23 1.38
C SER A 154 -13.89 -7.09 2.11
N ASN A 155 -12.60 -6.96 1.80
CA ASN A 155 -11.54 -7.71 2.47
C ASN A 155 -11.39 -7.30 3.94
N LEU A 156 -11.52 -6.01 4.26
CA LEU A 156 -11.53 -5.52 5.63
C LEU A 156 -12.61 -6.21 6.46
N GLN A 157 -13.81 -6.38 5.90
CA GLN A 157 -14.90 -7.07 6.59
C GLN A 157 -14.56 -8.54 6.87
N ARG A 158 -13.97 -9.24 5.90
CA ARG A 158 -13.50 -10.63 6.08
C ARG A 158 -12.44 -10.75 7.15
N TRP A 159 -11.46 -9.86 7.18
CA TRP A 159 -10.43 -9.85 8.21
C TRP A 159 -10.98 -9.54 9.60
N LYS A 160 -12.01 -8.69 9.71
CA LYS A 160 -12.72 -8.45 10.97
C LYS A 160 -13.43 -9.72 11.47
N GLU A 161 -14.11 -10.44 10.58
CA GLU A 161 -14.74 -11.74 10.91
C GLU A 161 -13.70 -12.72 11.48
N LEU A 162 -12.56 -12.85 10.81
CA LEU A 162 -11.46 -13.72 11.27
C LEU A 162 -10.86 -13.26 12.60
N ALA A 163 -10.67 -11.95 12.81
CA ALA A 163 -10.16 -11.43 14.07
C ALA A 163 -11.12 -11.71 15.24
N ASP A 164 -12.42 -11.57 15.01
CA ASP A 164 -13.46 -11.88 16.00
C ASP A 164 -13.55 -13.38 16.31
N ASP A 165 -13.32 -14.25 15.31
CA ASP A 165 -13.23 -15.71 15.50
C ASP A 165 -12.01 -16.07 16.35
N THR A 166 -10.82 -15.57 16.00
CA THR A 166 -9.59 -15.83 16.76
C THR A 166 -9.70 -15.38 18.22
N GLU A 167 -10.30 -14.22 18.47
CA GLU A 167 -10.50 -13.70 19.83
C GLU A 167 -11.50 -14.55 20.64
N ARG A 168 -12.56 -15.06 19.99
CA ARG A 168 -13.51 -15.99 20.62
C ARG A 168 -12.83 -17.32 20.99
N GLU A 169 -12.00 -17.86 20.10
CA GLU A 169 -11.25 -19.09 20.36
C GLU A 169 -10.29 -18.92 21.54
N ARG A 170 -9.54 -17.82 21.61
CA ARG A 170 -8.67 -17.53 22.77
C ARG A 170 -9.44 -17.49 24.08
N LYS A 171 -10.59 -16.80 24.12
CA LYS A 171 -11.44 -16.72 25.32
C LYS A 171 -12.03 -18.05 25.76
N SER A 172 -12.22 -18.99 24.83
CA SER A 172 -12.73 -20.33 25.14
C SER A 172 -11.68 -21.29 25.71
N GLN A 173 -10.39 -20.95 25.59
CA GLN A 173 -9.25 -21.75 26.06
C GLN A 173 -8.67 -21.26 27.40
N VAL A 174 -9.19 -20.16 27.95
CA VAL A 174 -8.81 -19.57 29.25
C VAL A 174 -9.88 -19.88 30.29
#